data_AF-A0A938NBC1-F1
#
_entry.id   AF-A0A938NBC1-F1
#
_cell.length_a   1.000
_cell.length_b   1.000
_cell.length_c   1.000
_cell.angle_alpha   90.00
_cell.angle_beta   90.00
_cell.angle_gamma   90.00
#
_symmetry.space_group_name_H-M   'P 1'
#
loop_
_entity.id
_entity.type
_entity.pdbx_description
1 polymer ?
#
loop_
_entity_poly.entity_id
_entity_poly.type
_entity_poly.pdbx_seq_one_letter_code
_entity_poly.pdbx_strand_id
1 'polypeptide(L)'
;MTEARTSAPAAVSGVEVMRGIGAQEAKGFWADAWDRVRRRPGAMLGMAWIAVMGFFAVFAPLIANAHPIRLERLGADGQVLSVEWPLLAYLSPTDWLLMIATALGVPWIFFGTGALGRSGRIGVLIGLSMQAGATIVLA
;
A
#
# COMPACT_ATOMS: atom_id res chain seq x y z
N MET A 1 -29.04 26.24 28.09
CA MET A 1 -29.72 25.43 27.07
C MET A 1 -28.86 24.21 26.82
N THR A 2 -29.27 23.05 27.32
CA THR A 2 -28.46 21.82 27.35
C THR A 2 -28.86 20.94 26.17
N GLU A 3 -27.92 20.65 25.27
CA GLU A 3 -28.16 19.79 24.10
C GLU A 3 -28.53 18.36 24.54
N ALA A 4 -29.71 17.91 24.13
CA ALA A 4 -30.15 16.53 24.31
C ALA A 4 -29.37 15.63 23.34
N ARG A 5 -28.55 14.72 23.86
CA ARG A 5 -27.99 13.61 23.09
C ARG A 5 -29.14 12.74 22.60
N THR A 6 -29.38 12.72 21.29
CA THR A 6 -30.34 11.80 20.65
C THR A 6 -29.85 10.36 20.79
N SER A 7 -30.34 9.67 21.81
CA SER A 7 -30.20 8.22 21.94
C SER A 7 -30.99 7.55 20.82
N ALA A 8 -30.34 6.74 19.99
CA ALA A 8 -31.01 5.90 19.00
C ALA A 8 -32.04 4.98 19.71
N PRO A 9 -33.26 4.82 19.18
CA PRO A 9 -34.31 4.05 19.83
C PRO A 9 -33.91 2.57 19.96
N ALA A 10 -33.97 2.04 21.18
CA ALA A 10 -33.49 0.71 21.55
C ALA A 10 -34.41 -0.45 21.11
N ALA A 11 -35.57 -0.16 20.53
CA ALA A 11 -36.50 -1.15 19.99
C ALA A 11 -37.35 -0.52 18.89
N VAL A 12 -37.38 -1.15 17.71
CA VAL A 12 -38.22 -0.75 16.57
C VAL A 12 -39.40 -1.71 16.54
N SER A 13 -40.62 -1.18 16.44
CA SER A 13 -41.85 -1.98 16.35
C SER A 13 -41.89 -2.76 15.03
N GLY A 14 -42.47 -3.97 15.02
CA GLY A 14 -42.62 -4.76 13.78
C GLY A 14 -43.38 -4.01 12.67
N VAL A 15 -44.26 -3.06 13.05
CA VAL A 15 -44.97 -2.18 12.11
C VAL A 15 -44.03 -1.12 11.51
N GLU A 16 -43.06 -0.62 12.28
CA GLU A 16 -42.05 0.34 11.80
C GLU A 16 -41.07 -0.34 10.84
N VAL A 17 -40.67 -1.58 11.15
CA VAL A 17 -39.88 -2.43 10.23
C VAL A 17 -40.62 -2.65 8.90
N MET A 18 -41.91 -2.97 8.95
CA MET A 18 -42.75 -3.10 7.75
C MET A 18 -42.94 -1.79 6.98
N ARG A 19 -42.80 -0.64 7.64
CA ARG A 19 -42.80 0.70 7.02
C ARG A 19 -41.42 1.11 6.48
N GLY A 20 -40.42 0.22 6.54
CA GLY A 20 -39.05 0.50 6.13
C GLY A 20 -38.28 1.41 7.09
N ILE A 21 -38.87 1.77 8.23
CA ILE A 21 -38.21 2.56 9.27
C ILE A 21 -37.30 1.61 10.06
N GLY A 22 -35.99 1.79 9.94
CA GLY A 22 -34.99 0.95 10.61
C GLY A 22 -34.40 -0.18 9.76
N ALA A 23 -34.69 -0.23 8.45
CA ALA A 23 -33.94 -1.09 7.54
C ALA A 23 -32.48 -0.60 7.48
N GLN A 24 -31.59 -1.29 8.20
CA GLN A 24 -30.18 -0.95 8.23
C GLN A 24 -29.58 -1.18 6.83
N GLU A 25 -28.98 -0.15 6.25
CA GLU A 25 -28.36 -0.23 4.93
C GLU A 25 -27.36 -1.39 4.91
N ALA A 26 -27.54 -2.32 3.95
CA ALA A 26 -26.74 -3.53 3.90
C ALA A 26 -25.27 -3.16 3.63
N LYS A 27 -24.41 -3.31 4.64
CA LYS A 27 -22.96 -3.16 4.45
C LYS A 27 -22.51 -4.09 3.33
N GLY A 28 -21.71 -3.57 2.40
CA GLY A 28 -21.10 -4.39 1.37
C GLY A 28 -20.27 -5.53 1.97
N PHE A 29 -20.29 -6.69 1.32
CA PHE A 29 -19.61 -7.92 1.79
C PHE A 29 -18.15 -7.68 2.21
N TRP A 30 -17.38 -6.94 1.40
CA TRP A 30 -15.99 -6.60 1.67
C TRP A 30 -15.81 -5.68 2.87
N ALA A 31 -16.74 -4.76 3.11
CA ALA A 31 -16.68 -3.86 4.25
C ALA A 31 -16.93 -4.62 5.56
N ASP A 32 -17.88 -5.55 5.55
CA ASP A 32 -18.16 -6.42 6.71
C ASP A 32 -17.01 -7.40 7.01
N ALA A 33 -16.42 -8.01 5.97
CA ALA A 33 -15.24 -8.86 6.14
C ALA A 33 -14.07 -8.09 6.78
N TRP A 34 -13.82 -6.85 6.35
CA TRP A 34 -12.77 -6.01 6.93
C TRP A 34 -13.05 -5.58 8.37
N ASP A 35 -14.31 -5.32 8.72
CA ASP A 35 -14.70 -4.96 10.08
C ASP A 35 -14.39 -6.12 11.05
N ARG A 36 -14.66 -7.36 10.62
CA ARG A 36 -14.32 -8.57 11.39
C ARG A 36 -12.82 -8.74 11.61
N VAL A 37 -11.99 -8.47 10.59
CA VAL A 37 -10.53 -8.62 10.71
C VAL A 37 -9.97 -7.53 11.64
N ARG A 38 -10.43 -6.27 11.52
CA ARG A 38 -10.02 -5.17 12.40
C ARG A 38 -10.38 -5.36 13.87
N ARG A 39 -11.47 -6.07 14.17
CA ARG A 39 -11.89 -6.36 15.55
C ARG A 39 -11.11 -7.49 16.22
N ARG A 40 -10.32 -8.27 15.48
CA ARG A 40 -9.57 -9.42 16.00
C ARG A 40 -8.08 -9.06 16.15
N PRO A 41 -7.55 -8.92 17.37
CA PRO A 41 -6.17 -8.47 17.58
C PRO A 41 -5.14 -9.44 16.99
N GLY A 42 -5.38 -10.76 17.09
CA GLY A 42 -4.51 -11.76 16.46
C GLY A 42 -4.46 -11.65 14.93
N ALA A 43 -5.56 -11.26 14.28
CA ALA A 43 -5.58 -11.03 12.85
C ALA A 43 -4.83 -9.76 12.45
N MET A 44 -4.91 -8.71 13.27
CA MET A 44 -4.09 -7.49 13.10
C MET A 44 -2.59 -7.77 13.30
N LEU A 45 -2.21 -8.62 14.25
CA LEU A 45 -0.81 -9.04 14.41
C LEU A 45 -0.29 -9.77 13.17
N GLY A 46 -1.08 -10.71 12.64
CA GLY A 46 -0.76 -11.39 11.38
C GLY A 46 -0.62 -10.40 10.22
N MET A 47 -1.49 -9.38 10.16
CA MET A 47 -1.40 -8.32 9.16
C MET A 47 -0.11 -7.51 9.26
N ALA A 48 0.26 -7.12 10.47
CA ALA A 48 1.49 -6.37 10.72
C ALA A 48 2.71 -7.21 10.31
N TRP A 49 2.71 -8.51 10.61
CA TRP A 49 3.76 -9.42 10.18
C TRP A 49 3.85 -9.55 8.65
N ILE A 50 2.71 -9.69 7.96
CA ILE A 50 2.67 -9.70 6.50
C ILE A 50 3.19 -8.38 5.93
N ALA A 51 2.86 -7.24 6.54
CA ALA A 51 3.38 -5.94 6.12
C ALA A 51 4.91 -5.86 6.26
N VAL A 52 5.47 -6.39 7.35
CA VAL A 52 6.93 -6.50 7.54
C VAL A 52 7.56 -7.37 6.46
N MET A 53 7.00 -8.54 6.17
CA MET A 53 7.49 -9.41 5.10
C MET A 53 7.38 -8.76 3.73
N GLY A 54 6.27 -8.08 3.44
CA GLY A 54 6.09 -7.32 2.20
C GLY A 54 7.11 -6.19 2.05
N PHE A 55 7.43 -5.48 3.15
CA PHE A 55 8.47 -4.46 3.15
C PHE A 55 9.84 -5.06 2.76
N PHE A 56 10.28 -6.13 3.41
CA PHE A 56 11.55 -6.76 3.06
C PHE A 56 11.54 -7.34 1.65
N ALA A 57 10.42 -7.90 1.17
CA ALA A 57 10.33 -8.40 -0.19
C ALA A 57 10.53 -7.30 -1.25
N VAL A 58 9.94 -6.11 -1.04
CA VAL A 58 10.06 -4.99 -1.98
C VAL A 58 11.44 -4.33 -1.90
N PHE A 59 12.02 -4.20 -0.71
CA PHE A 59 13.30 -3.52 -0.49
C PHE A 59 14.51 -4.47 -0.45
N ALA A 60 14.30 -5.77 -0.69
CA ALA A 60 15.37 -6.76 -0.75
C ALA A 60 16.53 -6.37 -1.69
N PRO A 61 16.30 -5.81 -2.89
CA PRO A 61 17.39 -5.43 -3.80
C PRO A 61 18.32 -4.37 -3.24
N LEU A 62 17.88 -3.56 -2.28
CA LEU A 62 18.72 -2.60 -1.56
C LEU A 62 19.37 -3.21 -0.32
N ILE A 63 18.60 -3.97 0.47
CA ILE A 63 19.02 -4.46 1.80
C ILE A 63 19.97 -5.65 1.68
N ALA A 64 19.71 -6.56 0.73
CA ALA A 64 20.47 -7.78 0.52
C ALA A 64 21.43 -7.68 -0.67
N ASN A 65 21.76 -6.46 -1.11
CA ASN A 65 22.67 -6.24 -2.23
C ASN A 65 24.11 -6.59 -1.84
N ALA A 66 24.81 -7.36 -2.68
CA ALA A 66 26.21 -7.71 -2.45
C ALA A 66 27.21 -6.66 -2.95
N HIS A 67 26.75 -5.64 -3.70
CA HIS A 67 27.62 -4.63 -4.27
C HIS A 67 27.88 -3.48 -3.29
N PRO A 68 29.10 -2.90 -3.30
CA PRO A 68 29.38 -1.72 -2.49
C PRO A 68 28.52 -0.54 -2.96
N ILE A 69 28.12 0.30 -2.01
CA ILE A 69 27.33 1.52 -2.30
C ILE A 69 28.14 2.46 -3.18
N ARG A 70 29.41 2.67 -2.85
CA ARG A 70 30.30 3.63 -3.52
C ARG A 70 31.69 3.03 -3.69
N LEU A 71 32.24 3.15 -4.90
CA LEU A 71 33.59 2.73 -5.23
C LEU A 71 34.35 3.92 -5.81
N GLU A 72 35.47 4.28 -5.19
CA GLU A 72 36.37 5.33 -5.67
C GLU A 72 37.60 4.69 -6.30
N ARG A 73 37.92 5.10 -7.54
CA ARG A 73 39.20 4.75 -8.16
C ARG A 73 40.17 5.90 -7.98
N LEU A 74 41.25 5.65 -7.24
CA LEU A 74 42.31 6.62 -7.00
C LEU A 74 43.40 6.51 -8.07
N GLY A 75 43.92 7.65 -8.51
CA GLY A 75 45.08 7.77 -9.39
C GLY A 75 46.39 7.59 -8.64
N ALA A 76 47.49 7.49 -9.37
CA ALA A 76 48.84 7.31 -8.79
C ALA A 76 49.28 8.50 -7.91
N ASP A 77 48.66 9.67 -8.11
CA ASP A 77 48.81 10.91 -7.34
C ASP A 77 47.86 10.99 -6.13
N GLY A 78 47.05 9.96 -5.88
CA GLY A 78 46.04 9.93 -4.83
C GLY A 78 44.77 10.74 -5.13
N GLN A 79 44.62 11.28 -6.35
CA GLN A 79 43.40 11.98 -6.75
C GLN A 79 42.30 11.00 -7.17
N VAL A 80 41.04 11.35 -6.90
CA VAL A 80 39.89 10.52 -7.30
C VAL A 80 39.66 10.68 -8.80
N LEU A 81 39.86 9.58 -9.54
CA LEU A 81 39.68 9.54 -10.99
C LEU A 81 38.22 9.23 -11.37
N SER A 82 37.58 8.32 -10.64
CA SER A 82 36.16 8.00 -10.85
C SER A 82 35.47 7.63 -9.55
N VAL A 83 34.18 7.99 -9.47
CA VAL A 83 33.27 7.57 -8.41
C VAL A 83 32.15 6.79 -9.06
N GLU A 84 32.06 5.52 -8.74
CA GLU A 84 31.02 4.62 -9.23
C GLU A 84 30.05 4.29 -8.10
N TRP A 85 28.80 3.99 -8.47
CA TRP A 85 27.75 3.55 -7.54
C TRP A 85 27.27 2.15 -7.93
N PRO A 86 28.08 1.09 -7.72
CA PRO A 86 27.81 -0.24 -8.25
C PRO A 86 26.45 -0.79 -7.84
N LEU A 87 26.03 -0.58 -6.60
CA LEU A 87 24.71 -1.00 -6.11
C LEU A 87 23.58 -0.56 -7.04
N LEU A 88 23.55 0.71 -7.42
CA LEU A 88 22.49 1.26 -8.28
C LEU A 88 22.59 0.77 -9.74
N ALA A 89 23.80 0.48 -10.20
CA ALA A 89 24.05 0.00 -11.55
C ALA A 89 23.56 -1.44 -11.77
N TYR A 90 23.51 -2.25 -10.71
CA TYR A 90 23.08 -3.66 -10.77
C TYR A 90 21.62 -3.89 -10.38
N LEU A 91 20.84 -2.84 -10.07
CA LEU A 91 19.40 -3.01 -9.85
C LEU A 91 18.68 -3.33 -11.17
N SER A 92 17.89 -4.41 -11.18
CA SER A 92 17.10 -4.74 -12.37
C SER A 92 15.96 -3.73 -12.57
N PRO A 93 15.44 -3.57 -13.81
CA PRO A 93 14.27 -2.74 -14.05
C PRO A 93 13.06 -3.12 -13.21
N THR A 94 12.92 -4.42 -12.91
CA THR A 94 11.84 -4.96 -12.06
C THR A 94 11.98 -4.50 -10.61
N ASP A 95 13.21 -4.42 -10.09
CA ASP A 95 13.47 -3.95 -8.72
C ASP A 95 13.05 -2.49 -8.57
N TRP A 96 13.44 -1.66 -9.54
CA TRP A 96 13.02 -0.26 -9.62
C TRP A 96 11.50 -0.13 -9.70
N LEU A 97 10.85 -0.93 -10.57
CA LEU A 97 9.41 -0.92 -10.71
C LEU A 97 8.71 -1.24 -9.39
N LEU A 98 9.10 -2.32 -8.72
CA LEU A 98 8.47 -2.77 -7.46
C LEU A 98 8.65 -1.72 -6.35
N MET A 99 9.86 -1.16 -6.22
CA MET A 99 10.15 -0.17 -5.20
C MET A 99 9.40 1.13 -5.44
N ILE A 100 9.41 1.66 -6.66
CA ILE A 100 8.71 2.91 -7.02
C ILE A 100 7.19 2.72 -6.87
N ALA A 101 6.64 1.64 -7.43
CA ALA A 101 5.21 1.35 -7.37
C ALA A 101 4.73 1.20 -5.92
N THR A 102 5.54 0.60 -5.04
CA THR A 102 5.17 0.45 -3.62
C THR A 102 5.36 1.77 -2.86
N ALA A 103 6.53 2.40 -2.98
CA ALA A 103 6.89 3.60 -2.21
C ALA A 103 6.01 4.80 -2.55
N LEU A 104 5.58 4.94 -3.81
CA LEU A 104 4.67 6.01 -4.23
C LEU A 104 3.21 5.55 -4.24
N GLY A 105 2.94 4.35 -4.74
CA GLY A 105 1.58 3.86 -4.92
C GLY A 105 0.86 3.59 -3.62
N VAL A 106 1.52 2.98 -2.62
CA VAL A 106 0.88 2.73 -1.31
C VAL A 106 0.48 4.05 -0.65
N PRO A 107 1.37 5.03 -0.39
CA PRO A 107 0.96 6.32 0.17
C PRO A 107 -0.13 7.00 -0.68
N TRP A 108 -0.05 6.95 -2.01
CA TRP A 108 -1.06 7.56 -2.87
C TRP A 108 -2.46 6.90 -2.75
N ILE A 109 -2.54 5.58 -2.56
CA ILE A 109 -3.81 4.89 -2.30
C ILE A 109 -4.47 5.43 -1.02
N PHE A 110 -3.68 5.65 0.04
CA PHE A 110 -4.20 6.05 1.35
C PHE A 110 -4.42 7.56 1.48
N PHE A 111 -3.50 8.38 0.97
CA PHE A 111 -3.45 9.83 1.17
C PHE A 111 -3.74 10.66 -0.07
N GLY A 112 -3.87 10.03 -1.25
CA GLY A 112 -4.15 10.77 -2.47
C GLY A 112 -5.40 11.65 -2.33
N THR A 113 -5.34 12.84 -2.90
CA THR A 113 -6.47 13.76 -2.98
C THR A 113 -6.93 13.79 -4.43
N GLY A 114 -8.23 13.59 -4.68
CA GLY A 114 -8.76 13.54 -6.04
C GLY A 114 -10.12 12.86 -6.13
N ALA A 115 -10.76 12.99 -7.31
CA ALA A 115 -12.09 12.44 -7.60
C ALA A 115 -12.16 10.91 -7.56
N LEU A 116 -11.01 10.23 -7.68
CA LEU A 116 -10.91 8.78 -7.60
C LEU A 116 -10.96 8.32 -6.15
N GLY A 117 -11.96 7.49 -5.83
CA GLY A 117 -12.00 6.73 -4.58
C GLY A 117 -10.85 5.71 -4.48
N ARG A 118 -10.65 5.14 -3.27
CA ARG A 118 -9.55 4.19 -3.00
C ARG A 118 -9.51 3.01 -3.98
N SER A 119 -10.66 2.45 -4.32
CA SER A 119 -10.76 1.34 -5.29
C SER A 119 -10.28 1.74 -6.69
N GLY A 120 -10.64 2.93 -7.16
CA GLY A 120 -10.18 3.45 -8.45
C GLY A 120 -8.67 3.62 -8.50
N ARG A 121 -8.05 4.10 -7.41
CA ARG A 121 -6.59 4.24 -7.31
C ARG A 121 -5.86 2.90 -7.35
N ILE A 122 -6.41 1.89 -6.68
CA ILE A 122 -5.89 0.51 -6.75
C ILE A 122 -5.97 0.01 -8.21
N GLY A 123 -7.10 0.22 -8.89
CA GLY A 123 -7.25 -0.14 -10.30
C GLY A 123 -6.22 0.53 -11.22
N VAL A 124 -5.98 1.82 -11.02
CA VAL A 124 -4.94 2.57 -11.76
C VAL A 124 -3.55 1.99 -11.50
N LEU A 125 -3.20 1.71 -10.25
CA LEU A 125 -1.89 1.14 -9.92
C LEU A 125 -1.70 -0.25 -10.51
N ILE A 126 -2.73 -1.10 -10.47
CA ILE A 126 -2.68 -2.42 -11.12
C ILE A 126 -2.45 -2.25 -12.62
N GLY A 127 -3.23 -1.39 -13.29
CA GLY A 127 -3.07 -1.13 -14.72
C GLY A 127 -1.67 -0.63 -15.09
N LEU A 128 -1.14 0.36 -14.35
CA LEU A 128 0.20 0.88 -14.56
C LEU A 128 1.29 -0.18 -14.32
N SER A 129 1.12 -1.01 -13.28
CA SER A 129 2.08 -2.08 -12.96
C SER A 129 2.08 -3.15 -14.04
N MET A 130 0.90 -3.54 -14.55
CA MET A 130 0.78 -4.50 -15.65
C MET A 130 1.41 -3.97 -16.93
N GLN A 131 1.15 -2.70 -17.27
CA GLN A 131 1.75 -2.06 -18.45
C GLN A 131 3.27 -1.98 -18.33
N ALA A 132 3.79 -1.51 -17.19
CA ALA A 132 5.23 -1.41 -16.95
C ALA A 132 5.92 -2.78 -16.99
N GLY A 133 5.30 -3.81 -16.39
CA GLY A 133 5.78 -5.19 -16.47
C GLY A 133 5.83 -5.71 -17.91
N ALA A 134 4.78 -5.45 -18.70
CA ALA A 134 4.77 -5.80 -20.11
C ALA A 134 5.90 -5.09 -20.88
N THR A 135 6.12 -3.80 -20.63
CA THR A 135 7.24 -3.05 -21.24
C THR A 135 8.59 -3.66 -20.89
N ILE A 136 8.83 -4.05 -19.63
CA ILE A 136 10.10 -4.66 -19.20
C ILE A 136 10.34 -6.01 -19.87
N VAL A 137 9.28 -6.81 -20.08
CA VAL A 137 9.40 -8.14 -20.71
C VAL A 137 9.64 -8.03 -22.23
N LEU A 138 9.13 -6.97 -22.86
CA LEU A 138 9.20 -6.79 -24.31
C LEU A 138 10.42 -5.97 -24.79
N ALA A 139 11.09 -5.25 -23.89
CA ALA A 139 12.28 -4.45 -24.17
C ALA A 139 13.56 -5.29 -24.10
#